data_AF-A0A433KG21-F1
#
_entry.id   AF-A0A433KG21-F1
#
_cell.length_a   1.000
_cell.length_b   1.000
_cell.length_c   1.000
_cell.angle_alpha   90.00
_cell.angle_beta   90.00
_cell.angle_gamma   90.00
#
_symmetry.space_group_name_H-M   'P 1'
#
loop_
_entity.id
_entity.type
_entity.pdbx_description
1 polymer ?
#
loop_
_entity_poly.entity_id
_entity_poly.type
_entity_poly.pdbx_seq_one_letter_code
_entity_poly.pdbx_strand_id
1 'polypeptide(L)'
;MASKPLGFYQQLQLLPLSAQQAFMAALCERLLPNYALYEQTTGHGDGHTLRTVLNLVWERLSVPGASIDFSRQAEKLAECEPPAEDESFGARRALDAVVSISALLDTLQGDSPEAVLDVSRTSRAGVRAFIELTEGEEDAQKLALLIRDHPLMADENDFQDAVLEAVSEPLNKAALKEIRQLGRNNGISNLGLSLEEDAE
;
A
#
# COMPACT_ATOMS: atom_id res chain seq x y z
N MET A 1 -15.94 -10.89 -32.63
CA MET A 1 -16.26 -10.98 -31.20
C MET A 1 -15.31 -10.02 -30.49
N ALA A 2 -15.80 -8.95 -29.87
CA ALA A 2 -14.94 -8.09 -29.07
C ALA A 2 -14.43 -8.90 -27.87
N SER A 3 -13.11 -8.90 -27.62
CA SER A 3 -12.56 -9.55 -26.43
C SER A 3 -13.13 -8.88 -25.19
N LYS A 4 -13.57 -9.66 -24.20
CA LYS A 4 -13.98 -9.13 -22.89
C LYS A 4 -12.81 -8.31 -22.33
N PRO A 5 -13.06 -7.10 -21.77
CA PRO A 5 -11.99 -6.33 -21.14
C PRO A 5 -11.35 -7.16 -20.03
N LEU A 6 -10.01 -7.07 -19.91
CA LEU A 6 -9.24 -7.78 -18.90
C LEU A 6 -9.66 -7.32 -17.50
N GLY A 7 -9.72 -8.24 -16.54
CA GLY A 7 -9.99 -7.87 -15.15
C GLY A 7 -8.79 -7.15 -14.53
N PHE A 8 -9.04 -6.33 -13.49
CA PHE A 8 -8.02 -5.55 -12.77
C PHE A 8 -6.72 -6.32 -12.49
N TYR A 9 -6.81 -7.48 -11.83
CA TYR A 9 -5.64 -8.27 -11.47
C TYR A 9 -4.89 -8.83 -12.68
N GLN A 10 -5.61 -9.14 -13.77
CA GLN A 10 -4.99 -9.61 -15.00
C GLN A 10 -4.22 -8.48 -15.68
N GLN A 11 -4.76 -7.26 -15.69
CA GLN A 11 -4.05 -6.08 -16.20
C GLN A 11 -2.78 -5.82 -15.37
N LEU A 12 -2.91 -5.83 -14.04
CA LEU A 12 -1.81 -5.60 -13.11
C LEU A 12 -0.65 -6.60 -13.32
N GLN A 13 -0.94 -7.89 -13.50
CA GLN A 13 0.08 -8.91 -13.76
C GLN A 13 0.75 -8.82 -15.14
N LEU A 14 0.07 -8.23 -16.13
CA LEU A 14 0.61 -8.05 -17.47
C LEU A 14 1.54 -6.83 -17.60
N LEU A 15 1.57 -5.96 -16.58
CA LEU A 15 2.48 -4.83 -16.56
C LEU A 15 3.94 -5.29 -16.50
N PRO A 16 4.89 -4.52 -17.06
CA PRO A 16 6.31 -4.69 -16.78
C PRO A 16 6.59 -4.64 -15.28
N LEU A 17 7.58 -5.39 -14.80
CA LEU A 17 7.91 -5.48 -13.37
C LEU A 17 8.16 -4.09 -12.73
N SER A 18 8.80 -3.16 -13.44
CA SER A 18 9.01 -1.80 -12.94
C SER A 18 7.71 -1.02 -12.73
N ALA A 19 6.69 -1.27 -13.54
CA ALA A 19 5.37 -0.67 -13.37
C ALA A 19 4.57 -1.33 -12.23
N GLN A 20 4.70 -2.65 -12.06
CA GLN A 20 4.18 -3.35 -10.88
C GLN A 20 4.82 -2.80 -9.59
N GLN A 21 6.12 -2.57 -9.59
CA GLN A 21 6.85 -1.99 -8.45
C GLN A 21 6.43 -0.55 -8.16
N ALA A 22 6.19 0.28 -9.20
CA ALA A 22 5.67 1.63 -9.02
C ALA A 22 4.24 1.62 -8.43
N PHE A 23 3.40 0.66 -8.86
CA PHE A 23 2.06 0.45 -8.30
C PHE A 23 2.14 0.05 -6.81
N MET A 24 3.00 -0.91 -6.46
CA MET A 24 3.23 -1.32 -5.07
C MET A 24 3.74 -0.15 -4.22
N ALA A 25 4.69 0.64 -4.74
CA ALA A 25 5.23 1.80 -4.04
C ALA A 25 4.15 2.85 -3.75
N ALA A 26 3.22 3.09 -4.69
CA ALA A 26 2.10 4.00 -4.49
C ALA A 26 1.13 3.50 -3.41
N LEU A 27 0.85 2.19 -3.36
CA LEU A 27 0.05 1.61 -2.28
C LEU A 27 0.77 1.72 -0.93
N CYS A 28 2.08 1.45 -0.89
CA CYS A 28 2.86 1.62 0.34
C CYS A 28 2.82 3.06 0.84
N GLU A 29 2.89 4.07 -0.05
CA GLU A 29 2.73 5.49 0.33
C GLU A 29 1.36 5.72 1.03
N ARG A 30 0.28 5.11 0.53
CA ARG A 30 -1.08 5.22 1.07
C ARG A 30 -1.27 4.45 2.39
N LEU A 31 -0.43 3.46 2.69
CA LEU A 31 -0.49 2.71 3.95
C LEU A 31 0.27 3.40 5.10
N LEU A 32 1.25 4.26 4.79
CA LEU A 32 2.09 4.90 5.81
C LEU A 32 1.35 5.67 6.91
N PRO A 33 0.23 6.39 6.64
CA PRO A 33 -0.47 7.10 7.72
C PRO A 33 -1.04 6.13 8.77
N ASN A 34 -1.40 4.89 8.41
CA ASN A 34 -1.86 3.90 9.37
C ASN A 34 -0.76 3.52 10.37
N TYR A 35 0.46 3.31 9.88
CA TYR A 35 1.61 3.00 10.73
C TYR A 35 1.92 4.17 11.66
N ALA A 36 1.92 5.39 11.12
CA ALA A 36 2.22 6.58 11.90
C ALA A 36 1.17 6.84 13.00
N LEU A 37 -0.11 6.56 12.74
CA LEU A 37 -1.16 6.65 13.75
C LEU A 37 -0.96 5.63 14.88
N TYR A 38 -0.55 4.41 14.53
CA TYR A 38 -0.18 3.40 15.52
C TYR A 38 1.02 3.85 16.36
N GLU A 39 2.08 4.36 15.72
CA GLU A 39 3.27 4.91 16.40
C GLU A 39 2.89 6.04 17.36
N GLN A 40 2.07 6.99 16.92
CA GLN A 40 1.61 8.10 17.74
C GLN A 40 0.75 7.64 18.94
N THR A 41 -0.12 6.66 18.72
CA THR A 41 -1.07 6.21 19.76
C THR A 41 -0.40 5.32 20.80
N THR A 42 0.57 4.51 20.41
CA THR A 42 1.20 3.51 21.28
C THR A 42 2.58 3.94 21.79
N GLY A 43 3.23 4.90 21.14
CA GLY A 43 4.62 5.25 21.38
C GLY A 43 5.62 4.20 20.89
N HIS A 44 5.19 3.21 20.09
CA HIS A 44 6.01 2.12 19.57
C HIS A 44 6.12 2.17 18.05
N GLY A 45 7.32 1.89 17.53
CA GLY A 45 7.61 1.82 16.09
C GLY A 45 8.54 2.93 15.60
N ASP A 46 9.02 2.79 14.36
CA ASP A 46 9.88 3.77 13.69
C ASP A 46 9.37 4.11 12.27
N GLY A 47 8.40 5.01 12.16
CA GLY A 47 7.86 5.47 10.89
C GLY A 47 8.89 6.21 10.03
N HIS A 48 9.95 6.75 10.63
CA HIS A 48 11.06 7.36 9.90
C HIS A 48 11.83 6.32 9.09
N THR A 49 12.06 5.12 9.63
CA THR A 49 12.66 4.01 8.90
C THR A 49 11.80 3.59 7.71
N LEU A 50 10.48 3.37 7.89
CA LEU A 50 9.57 3.04 6.78
C LEU A 50 9.63 4.10 5.66
N ARG A 51 9.54 5.38 6.04
CA ARG A 51 9.63 6.51 5.11
C ARG A 51 10.96 6.52 4.35
N THR A 52 12.06 6.25 5.04
CA THR A 52 13.41 6.23 4.47
C THR A 52 13.57 5.08 3.47
N VAL A 53 13.11 3.88 3.83
CA VAL A 53 13.13 2.73 2.92
C VAL A 53 12.29 3.01 1.66
N LEU A 54 11.09 3.55 1.82
CA LEU A 54 10.23 3.87 0.68
C LEU A 54 10.83 4.98 -0.21
N ASN A 55 11.56 5.95 0.35
CA ASN A 55 12.32 6.93 -0.43
C ASN A 55 13.38 6.27 -1.31
N LEU A 56 14.10 5.27 -0.78
CA LEU A 56 15.11 4.52 -1.55
C LEU A 56 14.46 3.69 -2.66
N VAL A 57 13.27 3.14 -2.43
CA VAL A 57 12.49 2.48 -3.51
C VAL A 57 12.19 3.47 -4.64
N TRP A 58 11.68 4.66 -4.33
CA TRP A 58 11.41 5.68 -5.36
C TRP A 58 12.69 6.14 -6.09
N GLU A 59 13.81 6.24 -5.38
CA GLU A 59 15.11 6.51 -5.99
C GLU A 59 15.50 5.39 -6.97
N ARG A 60 15.39 4.12 -6.56
CA ARG A 60 15.69 2.95 -7.39
C ARG A 60 14.87 2.91 -8.68
N LEU A 61 13.59 3.30 -8.60
CA LEU A 61 12.68 3.36 -9.75
C LEU A 61 13.00 4.54 -10.67
N SER A 62 13.47 5.66 -10.12
CA SER A 62 13.69 6.90 -10.87
C SER A 62 15.10 7.04 -11.46
N VAL A 63 16.08 6.36 -10.88
CA VAL A 63 17.51 6.50 -11.24
C VAL A 63 18.01 5.17 -11.80
N PRO A 64 18.20 5.06 -13.13
CA PRO A 64 18.78 3.88 -13.74
C PRO A 64 20.16 3.57 -13.14
N GLY A 65 20.34 2.35 -12.65
CA GLY A 65 21.62 1.89 -12.08
C GLY A 65 21.90 2.32 -10.63
N ALA A 66 20.92 2.92 -9.92
CA ALA A 66 21.06 3.16 -8.48
C ALA A 66 21.35 1.84 -7.75
N SER A 67 22.48 1.79 -7.05
CA SER A 67 22.90 0.66 -6.23
C SER A 67 22.44 0.90 -4.80
N ILE A 68 21.41 0.16 -4.39
CA ILE A 68 20.83 0.23 -3.05
C ILE A 68 20.87 -1.18 -2.47
N ASP A 69 21.37 -1.28 -1.23
CA ASP A 69 21.39 -2.51 -0.47
C ASP A 69 20.01 -2.72 0.19
N PHE A 70 19.11 -3.37 -0.56
CA PHE A 70 17.76 -3.68 -0.11
C PHE A 70 17.71 -4.79 0.93
N SER A 71 18.69 -5.70 0.96
CA SER A 71 18.79 -6.71 2.01
C SER A 71 18.99 -6.04 3.37
N ARG A 72 19.90 -5.06 3.44
CA ARG A 72 20.08 -4.26 4.67
C ARG A 72 18.86 -3.39 5.00
N GLN A 73 18.12 -2.92 4.01
CA GLN A 73 16.89 -2.15 4.29
C GLN A 73 15.77 -3.05 4.82
N ALA A 74 15.66 -4.29 4.33
CA ALA A 74 14.71 -5.28 4.82
C ALA A 74 14.98 -5.66 6.28
N GLU A 75 16.26 -5.82 6.67
CA GLU A 75 16.64 -6.06 8.07
C GLU A 75 16.14 -4.94 9.00
N LYS A 76 16.35 -3.68 8.63
CA LYS A 76 15.84 -2.53 9.42
C LYS A 76 14.32 -2.46 9.44
N LEU A 77 13.68 -2.78 8.32
CA LEU A 77 12.23 -2.74 8.20
C LEU A 77 11.56 -3.80 9.08
N ALA A 78 12.17 -4.98 9.23
CA ALA A 78 11.70 -6.03 10.12
C ALA A 78 11.72 -5.59 11.61
N GLU A 79 12.66 -4.73 12.01
CA GLU A 79 12.68 -4.14 13.37
C GLU A 79 11.53 -3.16 13.61
N CYS A 80 10.81 -2.75 12.56
CA CYS A 80 9.65 -1.87 12.65
C CYS A 80 8.32 -2.63 12.79
N GLU A 81 8.34 -3.96 12.80
CA GLU A 81 7.12 -4.73 13.05
C GLU A 81 6.56 -4.43 14.45
N PRO A 82 5.23 -4.23 14.59
CA PRO A 82 4.59 -4.16 15.90
C PRO A 82 4.89 -5.39 16.76
N PRO A 83 4.89 -5.27 18.11
CA PRO A 83 5.08 -6.41 19.01
C PRO A 83 4.10 -7.54 18.69
N ALA A 84 4.57 -8.79 18.66
CA ALA A 84 3.76 -9.95 18.28
C ALA A 84 2.56 -10.18 19.22
N GLU A 85 2.65 -9.72 20.47
CA GLU A 85 1.58 -9.75 21.46
C GLU A 85 0.52 -8.63 21.30
N ASP A 86 0.82 -7.58 20.51
CA ASP A 86 -0.15 -6.52 20.25
C ASP A 86 -1.10 -6.94 19.13
N GLU A 87 -2.24 -7.50 19.52
CA GLU A 87 -3.29 -7.92 18.59
C GLU A 87 -4.26 -6.79 18.22
N SER A 88 -3.98 -5.54 18.60
CA SER A 88 -4.85 -4.40 18.32
C SER A 88 -5.05 -4.18 16.82
N PHE A 89 -6.16 -3.52 16.48
CA PHE A 89 -6.42 -3.16 15.09
C PHE A 89 -5.31 -2.27 14.51
N GLY A 90 -4.82 -1.31 15.30
CA GLY A 90 -3.72 -0.43 14.91
C GLY A 90 -2.44 -1.20 14.59
N ALA A 91 -2.06 -2.16 15.45
CA ALA A 91 -0.90 -3.02 15.22
C ALA A 91 -1.03 -3.81 13.91
N ARG A 92 -2.20 -4.39 13.60
CA ARG A 92 -2.43 -5.09 12.33
C ARG A 92 -2.27 -4.17 11.12
N ARG A 93 -2.75 -2.92 11.20
CA ARG A 93 -2.60 -1.94 10.11
C ARG A 93 -1.18 -1.41 9.95
N ALA A 94 -0.44 -1.28 11.05
CA ALA A 94 0.99 -0.99 11.00
C ALA A 94 1.76 -2.15 10.36
N LEU A 95 1.49 -3.39 10.77
CA LEU A 95 2.08 -4.58 10.17
C LEU A 95 1.80 -4.67 8.67
N ASP A 96 0.56 -4.41 8.23
CA ASP A 96 0.20 -4.37 6.80
C ASP A 96 1.10 -3.41 5.98
N ALA A 97 1.46 -2.26 6.55
CA ALA A 97 2.39 -1.33 5.91
C ALA A 97 3.81 -1.89 5.83
N VAL A 98 4.32 -2.47 6.93
CA VAL A 98 5.66 -3.08 6.99
C VAL A 98 5.78 -4.21 5.97
N VAL A 99 4.86 -5.19 6.00
CA VAL A 99 4.90 -6.36 5.10
C VAL A 99 4.71 -5.99 3.63
N SER A 100 3.92 -4.94 3.33
CA SER A 100 3.76 -4.45 1.96
C SER A 100 5.04 -3.84 1.40
N ILE A 101 5.78 -3.09 2.24
CA ILE A 101 7.08 -2.55 1.84
C ILE A 101 8.10 -3.69 1.72
N SER A 102 8.12 -4.67 2.63
CA SER A 102 9.00 -5.84 2.55
C SER A 102 8.78 -6.62 1.25
N ALA A 103 7.53 -6.91 0.90
CA ALA A 103 7.18 -7.58 -0.35
C ALA A 103 7.66 -6.79 -1.60
N LEU A 104 7.59 -5.46 -1.55
CA LEU A 104 8.16 -4.60 -2.59
C LEU A 104 9.69 -4.71 -2.66
N LEU A 105 10.39 -4.75 -1.53
CA LEU A 105 11.83 -4.96 -1.51
C LEU A 105 12.22 -6.32 -2.12
N ASP A 106 11.46 -7.38 -1.83
CA ASP A 106 11.70 -8.71 -2.38
C ASP A 106 11.55 -8.71 -3.92
N THR A 107 10.57 -7.98 -4.47
CA THR A 107 10.48 -7.84 -5.94
C THR A 107 11.68 -7.11 -6.54
N LEU A 108 12.24 -6.13 -5.84
CA LEU A 108 13.40 -5.34 -6.28
C LEU A 108 14.69 -6.14 -6.24
N GLN A 109 14.75 -7.13 -5.34
CA GLN A 109 15.82 -8.12 -5.25
C GLN A 109 15.64 -9.28 -6.25
N GLY A 110 14.42 -9.45 -6.78
CA GLY A 110 14.08 -10.49 -7.75
C GLY A 110 13.57 -11.79 -7.11
N ASP A 111 13.28 -11.77 -5.81
CA ASP A 111 12.92 -12.95 -5.02
C ASP A 111 11.42 -13.29 -5.09
N SER A 112 10.55 -12.28 -5.28
CA SER A 112 9.09 -12.45 -5.31
C SER A 112 8.41 -11.57 -6.38
N PRO A 113 8.63 -11.81 -7.69
CA PRO A 113 8.14 -10.93 -8.76
C PRO A 113 6.61 -10.84 -8.85
N GLU A 114 5.86 -11.78 -8.28
CA GLU A 114 4.40 -11.84 -8.29
C GLU A 114 3.71 -11.09 -7.13
N ALA A 115 4.48 -10.54 -6.18
CA ALA A 115 3.96 -9.96 -4.94
C ALA A 115 3.03 -8.74 -5.12
N VAL A 116 2.95 -8.17 -6.33
CA VAL A 116 2.07 -7.05 -6.66
C VAL A 116 0.60 -7.32 -6.31
N LEU A 117 0.15 -8.57 -6.48
CA LEU A 117 -1.23 -8.95 -6.18
C LEU A 117 -1.51 -8.95 -4.68
N ASP A 118 -0.53 -9.37 -3.90
CA ASP A 118 -0.67 -9.47 -2.45
C ASP A 118 -0.68 -8.09 -1.82
N VAL A 119 0.17 -7.16 -2.28
CA VAL A 119 0.12 -5.75 -1.82
C VAL A 119 -1.22 -5.08 -2.17
N SER A 120 -1.75 -5.29 -3.38
CA SER A 120 -3.10 -4.83 -3.76
C SER A 120 -4.19 -5.37 -2.82
N ARG A 121 -4.12 -6.66 -2.50
CA ARG A 121 -5.09 -7.33 -1.62
C ARG A 121 -4.96 -6.90 -0.18
N THR A 122 -3.74 -6.72 0.33
CA THR A 122 -3.47 -6.25 1.70
C THR A 122 -4.12 -4.89 1.93
N SER A 123 -3.97 -3.95 0.99
CA SER A 123 -4.62 -2.64 1.11
C SER A 123 -6.16 -2.75 1.18
N ARG A 124 -6.78 -3.52 0.27
CA ARG A 124 -8.24 -3.77 0.29
C ARG A 124 -8.71 -4.53 1.53
N ALA A 125 -7.92 -5.49 2.01
CA ALA A 125 -8.22 -6.25 3.22
C ALA A 125 -8.20 -5.36 4.47
N GLY A 126 -7.29 -4.37 4.51
CA GLY A 126 -7.27 -3.35 5.54
C GLY A 126 -8.58 -2.56 5.61
N VAL A 127 -9.09 -2.11 4.46
CA VAL A 127 -10.36 -1.39 4.35
C VAL A 127 -11.54 -2.27 4.77
N ARG A 128 -11.61 -3.51 4.25
CA ARG A 128 -12.62 -4.49 4.66
C ARG A 128 -12.66 -4.65 6.18
N ALA A 129 -11.50 -4.89 6.78
CA ALA A 129 -11.41 -5.12 8.23
C ALA A 129 -11.76 -3.88 9.05
N PHE A 130 -11.52 -2.67 8.52
CA PHE A 130 -11.97 -1.43 9.17
C PHE A 130 -13.49 -1.32 9.16
N ILE A 131 -14.13 -1.56 8.01
CA ILE A 131 -15.60 -1.55 7.89
C ILE A 131 -16.23 -2.61 8.79
N GLU A 132 -15.65 -3.82 8.83
CA GLU A 132 -16.08 -4.90 9.73
C GLU A 132 -16.02 -4.48 11.21
N LEU A 133 -15.00 -3.71 11.60
CA LEU A 133 -14.84 -3.20 12.96
C LEU A 133 -15.83 -2.07 13.30
N THR A 134 -16.06 -1.14 12.37
CA THR A 134 -16.83 0.09 12.65
C THR A 134 -18.33 -0.06 12.45
N GLU A 135 -18.76 -0.84 11.47
CA GLU A 135 -20.18 -1.00 11.16
C GLU A 135 -20.75 -2.31 11.71
N GLY A 136 -20.02 -3.42 11.56
CA GLY A 136 -20.37 -4.74 12.09
C GLY A 136 -21.69 -5.34 11.56
N GLU A 137 -21.64 -6.53 10.97
CA GLU A 137 -22.86 -7.26 10.56
C GLU A 137 -22.68 -8.76 10.80
N GLU A 138 -23.66 -9.39 11.47
CA GLU A 138 -23.60 -10.80 11.86
C GLU A 138 -23.88 -11.73 10.69
N ASP A 139 -24.72 -11.30 9.74
CA ASP A 139 -24.99 -12.06 8.52
C ASP A 139 -23.87 -11.85 7.49
N ALA A 140 -23.15 -12.92 7.17
CA ALA A 140 -22.02 -12.87 6.25
C ALA A 140 -22.37 -12.37 4.84
N GLN A 141 -23.60 -12.62 4.35
CA GLN A 141 -24.02 -12.16 3.02
C GLN A 141 -24.31 -10.66 3.05
N LYS A 142 -24.99 -10.17 4.09
CA LYS A 142 -25.24 -8.74 4.27
C LYS A 142 -23.94 -7.98 4.50
N LEU A 143 -23.02 -8.53 5.31
CA LEU A 143 -21.71 -7.94 5.54
C LEU A 143 -20.93 -7.80 4.22
N ALA A 144 -20.97 -8.82 3.36
CA ALA A 144 -20.33 -8.76 2.05
C ALA A 144 -20.93 -7.67 1.14
N LEU A 145 -22.26 -7.47 1.18
CA LEU A 145 -22.93 -6.39 0.44
C LEU A 145 -22.57 -5.02 1.01
N LEU A 146 -22.59 -4.89 2.34
CA LEU A 146 -22.21 -3.67 3.06
C LEU A 146 -20.79 -3.25 2.68
N ILE A 147 -19.82 -4.16 2.79
CA ILE A 147 -18.42 -3.89 2.44
C ILE A 147 -18.28 -3.50 0.97
N ARG A 148 -18.98 -4.18 0.07
CA ARG A 148 -18.94 -3.88 -1.38
C ARG A 148 -19.45 -2.48 -1.68
N ASP A 149 -20.54 -2.07 -1.02
CA ASP A 149 -21.23 -0.81 -1.28
C ASP A 149 -20.72 0.35 -0.40
N HIS A 150 -19.75 0.09 0.49
CA HIS A 150 -19.21 1.07 1.43
C HIS A 150 -18.33 2.13 0.72
N PRO A 151 -18.47 3.43 1.05
CA PRO A 151 -17.68 4.50 0.43
C PRO A 151 -16.16 4.32 0.51
N LEU A 152 -15.62 3.86 1.64
CA LEU A 152 -14.17 3.58 1.74
C LEU A 152 -13.69 2.46 0.80
N MET A 153 -14.53 1.44 0.54
CA MET A 153 -14.17 0.38 -0.40
C MET A 153 -14.23 0.90 -1.84
N ALA A 154 -15.20 1.75 -2.15
CA ALA A 154 -15.25 2.45 -3.45
C ALA A 154 -14.01 3.33 -3.64
N ASP A 155 -13.65 4.15 -2.66
CA ASP A 155 -12.46 5.02 -2.72
C ASP A 155 -11.16 4.23 -2.89
N GLU A 156 -11.00 3.11 -2.18
CA GLU A 156 -9.82 2.25 -2.34
C GLU A 156 -9.77 1.57 -3.72
N ASN A 157 -10.92 1.20 -4.30
CA ASN A 157 -10.95 0.67 -5.66
C ASN A 157 -10.62 1.73 -6.69
N ASP A 158 -11.22 2.92 -6.57
CA ASP A 158 -10.97 4.06 -7.46
C ASP A 158 -9.49 4.50 -7.39
N PHE A 159 -8.91 4.52 -6.19
CA PHE A 159 -7.49 4.79 -6.01
C PHE A 159 -6.62 3.75 -6.72
N GLN A 160 -6.87 2.46 -6.52
CA GLN A 160 -6.08 1.41 -7.17
C GLN A 160 -6.24 1.42 -8.69
N ASP A 161 -7.43 1.72 -9.20
CA ASP A 161 -7.68 1.87 -10.64
C ASP A 161 -6.91 3.09 -11.19
N ALA A 162 -6.91 4.22 -10.50
CA ALA A 162 -6.14 5.40 -10.90
C ALA A 162 -4.61 5.16 -10.90
N VAL A 163 -4.09 4.44 -9.90
CA VAL A 163 -2.67 4.06 -9.87
C VAL A 163 -2.37 3.08 -11.02
N LEU A 164 -3.22 2.09 -11.25
CA LEU A 164 -3.07 1.12 -12.34
C LEU A 164 -3.05 1.83 -13.71
N GLU A 165 -3.96 2.78 -13.94
CA GLU A 165 -3.98 3.60 -15.14
C GLU A 165 -2.66 4.39 -15.29
N ALA A 166 -2.23 5.07 -14.23
CA ALA A 166 -1.00 5.87 -14.25
C ALA A 166 0.26 5.04 -14.51
N VAL A 167 0.36 3.83 -13.96
CA VAL A 167 1.54 2.94 -14.19
C VAL A 167 1.47 2.17 -15.50
N SER A 168 0.32 2.16 -16.18
CA SER A 168 0.17 1.56 -17.51
C SER A 168 0.74 2.45 -18.62
N GLU A 169 0.93 3.74 -18.34
CA GLU A 169 1.58 4.71 -19.21
C GLU A 169 3.13 4.65 -19.12
N PRO A 170 3.87 5.21 -20.10
CA PRO A 170 5.33 5.21 -20.07
C PRO A 170 5.92 5.87 -18.82
N LEU A 171 6.63 5.07 -18.01
CA LEU A 171 7.26 5.54 -16.77
C LEU A 171 8.53 6.33 -17.04
N ASN A 172 8.48 7.63 -16.76
CA ASN A 172 9.62 8.51 -16.68
C ASN A 172 9.69 9.18 -15.29
N LYS A 173 10.74 9.96 -15.03
CA LYS A 173 10.93 10.62 -13.72
C LYS A 173 9.78 11.55 -13.32
N ALA A 174 9.13 12.22 -14.28
CA ALA A 174 7.98 13.07 -13.99
C ALA A 174 6.74 12.22 -13.64
N ALA A 175 6.45 11.19 -14.42
CA ALA A 175 5.36 10.25 -14.14
C ALA A 175 5.53 9.57 -12.77
N LEU A 176 6.73 9.11 -12.43
CA LEU A 176 7.00 8.53 -11.10
C LEU A 176 6.78 9.52 -9.95
N LYS A 177 7.07 10.81 -10.17
CA LYS A 177 6.79 11.85 -9.18
C LYS A 177 5.27 12.07 -9.00
N GLU A 178 4.51 12.03 -10.10
CA GLU A 178 3.04 12.15 -10.07
C GLU A 178 2.39 10.93 -9.41
N ILE A 179 2.82 9.71 -9.78
CA ILE A 179 2.35 8.46 -9.14
C ILE A 179 2.68 8.46 -7.66
N ARG A 180 3.87 8.94 -7.27
CA ARG A 180 4.22 9.09 -5.87
C ARG A 180 3.32 10.08 -5.14
N GLN A 181 2.98 11.21 -5.77
CA GLN A 181 2.06 12.19 -5.19
C GLN A 181 0.65 11.64 -5.07
N LEU A 182 0.18 10.90 -6.09
CA LEU A 182 -1.07 10.15 -6.05
C LEU A 182 -1.07 9.17 -4.87
N GLY A 183 0.00 8.36 -4.73
CA GLY A 183 0.15 7.40 -3.64
C GLY A 183 0.13 8.01 -2.24
N ARG A 184 0.71 9.21 -2.08
CA ARG A 184 0.63 9.95 -0.81
C ARG A 184 -0.79 10.36 -0.45
N ASN A 185 -1.68 10.48 -1.43
CA ASN A 185 -3.11 10.72 -1.26
C ASN A 185 -3.41 11.86 -0.25
N ASN A 186 -2.69 12.98 -0.36
CA ASN A 186 -2.80 14.12 0.56
C ASN A 186 -2.63 13.76 2.06
N GLY A 187 -1.90 12.69 2.38
CA GLY A 187 -1.70 12.21 3.75
C GLY A 187 -2.83 11.33 4.29
N ILE A 188 -3.82 10.99 3.47
CA ILE A 188 -4.99 10.18 3.84
C ILE A 188 -4.75 8.72 3.46
N SER A 189 -4.89 7.80 4.42
CA SER A 189 -4.69 6.38 4.19
C SER A 189 -5.86 5.72 3.43
N ASN A 190 -5.68 4.45 3.07
CA ASN A 190 -6.75 3.60 2.56
C ASN A 190 -7.95 3.49 3.52
N LEU A 191 -7.78 3.78 4.81
CA LEU A 191 -8.84 3.77 5.81
C LEU A 191 -9.54 5.14 5.95
N GLY A 192 -9.14 6.14 5.17
CA GLY A 192 -9.63 7.51 5.31
C GLY A 192 -9.02 8.26 6.50
N LEU A 193 -7.88 7.80 7.03
CA LEU A 193 -7.26 8.37 8.22
C LEU A 193 -6.03 9.22 7.87
N SER A 194 -5.84 10.34 8.57
CA SER A 194 -4.68 11.23 8.47
C SER A 194 -4.08 11.52 9.85
N LEU A 195 -2.81 11.93 9.90
CA LEU A 195 -2.14 12.42 11.12
C LEU A 195 -2.44 13.88 11.42
N GLU A 196 -2.80 14.65 10.38
CA GLU A 196 -3.24 16.03 10.55
C GLU A 196 -4.68 15.96 11.06
N GLU A 197 -4.88 16.37 12.32
CA GLU A 197 -6.21 16.79 12.80
C GLU A 197 -6.68 17.89 11.87
N ASP A 198 -7.93 17.81 11.38
CA ASP A 198 -8.58 18.92 10.72
C ASP A 198 -8.42 20.15 11.63
N ALA A 199 -7.51 21.04 11.27
CA ALA A 199 -7.39 22.34 11.90
C ALA A 199 -8.61 23.16 11.47
N GLU A 200 -9.73 22.93 12.15
CA GLU A 200 -10.90 23.83 12.11
C GLU A 200 -10.57 25.20 12.71
#